data_AF-A0A4R0NL97-F1
#
_entry.id   AF-A0A4R0NL97-F1
#
_cell.length_a   1.000
_cell.length_b   1.000
_cell.length_c   1.000
_cell.angle_alpha   90.00
_cell.angle_beta   90.00
_cell.angle_gamma   90.00
#
_symmetry.space_group_name_H-M   'P 1'
#
loop_
_entity.id
_entity.type
_entity.pdbx_description
1 polymer ?
#
loop_
_entity_poly.entity_id
_entity_poly.type
_entity_poly.pdbx_seq_one_letter_code
_entity_poly.pdbx_strand_id
1 'polypeptide(L)'
;MVDQQKYLDGIHLQKYLNLILLFVSKEITTEFFEKNFLATRRNDPYWMSGSFENSISQILDTFFLDVDDYVPDELRDGTNKLNINEKELLKRAKCTLDKLQNQINI
;
A
#
# COMPACT_ATOMS: atom_id res chain seq x y z
N MET A 1 -22.98 3.75 13.88
CA MET A 1 -22.42 4.34 12.65
C MET A 1 -20.92 4.09 12.53
N VAL A 2 -20.13 4.32 13.57
CA VAL A 2 -18.67 4.05 13.58
C VAL A 2 -18.34 2.58 13.25
N ASP A 3 -19.09 1.63 13.81
CA ASP A 3 -18.82 0.19 13.58
C ASP A 3 -19.09 -0.28 12.14
N GLN A 4 -20.06 0.34 11.46
CA GLN A 4 -20.41 -0.03 10.08
C GLN A 4 -19.37 0.48 9.09
N GLN A 5 -18.86 1.71 9.28
CA GLN A 5 -17.78 2.26 8.48
C GLN A 5 -16.51 1.43 8.66
N LYS A 6 -16.13 1.12 9.91
CA LYS A 6 -14.95 0.30 10.21
C LYS A 6 -15.03 -1.10 9.57
N TYR A 7 -16.22 -1.70 9.56
CA TYR A 7 -16.46 -2.97 8.89
C TYR A 7 -16.28 -2.89 7.37
N LEU A 8 -16.86 -1.88 6.72
CA LEU A 8 -16.71 -1.65 5.29
C LEU A 8 -15.25 -1.37 4.92
N ASP A 9 -14.56 -0.52 5.68
CA ASP A 9 -13.15 -0.24 5.50
C ASP A 9 -12.32 -1.53 5.57
N GLY A 10 -12.59 -2.41 6.56
CA GLY A 10 -11.94 -3.71 6.65
C GLY A 10 -12.11 -4.58 5.40
N ILE A 11 -13.34 -4.67 4.86
CA ILE A 11 -13.62 -5.43 3.63
C ILE A 11 -12.81 -4.87 2.46
N HIS A 12 -12.85 -3.55 2.25
CA HIS A 12 -12.18 -2.91 1.13
C HIS A 12 -10.66 -2.91 1.28
N LEU A 13 -10.14 -2.89 2.50
CA LEU A 13 -8.71 -2.91 2.78
C LEU A 13 -8.07 -4.29 2.61
N GLN A 14 -8.84 -5.37 2.76
CA GLN A 14 -8.32 -6.74 2.77
C GLN A 14 -7.45 -7.06 1.54
N LYS A 15 -7.82 -6.58 0.36
CA LYS A 15 -7.03 -6.78 -0.89
C LYS A 15 -5.65 -6.13 -0.81
N TYR A 16 -5.52 -4.96 -0.20
CA TYR A 16 -4.25 -4.28 0.00
C TYR A 16 -3.42 -4.96 1.08
N LEU A 17 -4.04 -5.33 2.22
CA LEU A 17 -3.37 -6.10 3.28
C LEU A 17 -2.78 -7.40 2.74
N ASN A 18 -3.55 -8.15 1.94
CA ASN A 18 -3.07 -9.40 1.34
C ASN A 18 -1.88 -9.16 0.40
N LEU A 19 -1.96 -8.18 -0.51
CA LEU A 19 -0.86 -7.85 -1.41
C LEU A 19 0.40 -7.42 -0.65
N ILE A 20 0.25 -6.56 0.35
CA ILE A 20 1.36 -6.07 1.19
C ILE A 20 1.96 -7.23 1.98
N LEU A 21 1.14 -8.11 2.56
CA LEU A 21 1.60 -9.27 3.32
C LEU A 21 2.41 -10.22 2.43
N LEU A 22 1.90 -10.59 1.26
CA LEU A 22 2.61 -11.45 0.32
C LEU A 22 3.96 -10.85 -0.08
N PHE A 23 4.00 -9.54 -0.32
CA PHE A 23 5.24 -8.83 -0.65
C PHE A 23 6.23 -8.82 0.53
N VAL A 24 5.75 -8.48 1.73
CA VAL A 24 6.55 -8.44 2.96
C VAL A 24 7.13 -9.81 3.30
N SER A 25 6.36 -10.88 3.07
CA SER A 25 6.75 -12.28 3.24
C SER A 25 7.63 -12.82 2.12
N LYS A 26 7.92 -12.01 1.08
CA LYS A 26 8.70 -12.38 -0.11
C LYS A 26 8.09 -13.54 -0.92
N GLU A 27 6.77 -13.72 -0.85
CA GLU A 27 6.05 -14.70 -1.66
C GLU A 27 5.80 -14.21 -3.09
N ILE A 28 5.85 -12.89 -3.30
CA ILE A 28 5.77 -12.24 -4.61
C ILE A 28 6.97 -11.31 -4.81
N THR A 29 7.33 -11.07 -6.08
CA THR A 29 8.40 -10.14 -6.45
C THR A 29 7.95 -8.69 -6.32
N THR A 30 8.91 -7.77 -6.24
CA THR A 30 8.63 -6.33 -6.20
C THR A 30 7.87 -5.84 -7.45
N GLU A 31 8.28 -6.28 -8.64
CA GLU A 31 7.58 -5.95 -9.89
C GLU A 31 6.13 -6.45 -9.89
N PHE A 32 5.90 -7.69 -9.43
CA PHE A 32 4.54 -8.22 -9.32
C PHE A 32 3.72 -7.43 -8.32
N PHE A 33 4.29 -7.11 -7.16
CA PHE A 33 3.63 -6.31 -6.13
C PHE A 33 3.23 -4.93 -6.65
N GLU A 34 4.19 -4.16 -7.18
CA GLU A 34 3.99 -2.81 -7.71
C GLU A 34 2.86 -2.79 -8.75
N LYS A 35 2.99 -3.63 -9.79
CA LYS A 35 2.02 -3.72 -10.88
C LYS A 35 0.61 -4.03 -10.37
N ASN A 36 0.48 -5.00 -9.47
CA ASN A 36 -0.83 -5.40 -8.94
C ASN A 36 -1.38 -4.38 -7.95
N PHE A 37 -0.55 -3.73 -7.14
CA PHE A 37 -0.98 -2.68 -6.21
C PHE A 37 -1.55 -1.48 -6.97
N LEU A 38 -0.81 -0.97 -7.95
CA LEU A 38 -1.23 0.17 -8.79
C LEU A 38 -2.50 -0.16 -9.59
N ALA A 39 -2.59 -1.37 -10.16
CA ALA A 39 -3.79 -1.83 -10.85
C ALA A 39 -4.99 -1.98 -9.89
N THR A 40 -4.78 -2.46 -8.67
CA THR A 40 -5.84 -2.62 -7.67
C THR A 40 -6.40 -1.26 -7.27
N ARG A 41 -5.55 -0.26 -6.97
CA ARG A 41 -6.00 1.11 -6.67
C ARG A 41 -6.77 1.75 -7.82
N ARG A 42 -6.26 1.64 -9.06
CA ARG A 42 -6.92 2.20 -10.24
C ARG A 42 -8.35 1.69 -10.42
N ASN A 43 -8.60 0.44 -10.03
CA ASN A 43 -9.89 -0.23 -10.16
C ASN A 43 -10.68 -0.28 -8.85
N ASP A 44 -10.35 0.55 -7.84
CA ASP A 44 -11.07 0.58 -6.56
C ASP A 44 -11.91 1.86 -6.40
N PRO A 45 -13.21 1.82 -6.72
CA PRO A 45 -14.09 2.96 -6.52
C PRO A 45 -14.16 3.44 -5.07
N TYR A 46 -13.96 2.54 -4.09
CA TYR A 46 -14.10 2.88 -2.68
C TYR A 46 -12.96 3.77 -2.17
N TRP A 47 -11.73 3.44 -2.54
CA TRP A 47 -10.59 4.33 -2.31
C TRP A 47 -10.75 5.61 -3.14
N MET A 48 -11.07 5.49 -4.42
CA MET A 48 -11.13 6.65 -5.32
C MET A 48 -12.25 7.65 -4.97
N SER A 49 -13.31 7.22 -4.29
CA SER A 49 -14.36 8.10 -3.77
C SER A 49 -14.01 8.74 -2.44
N GLY A 50 -12.87 8.43 -1.84
CA GLY A 50 -12.48 8.91 -0.51
C GLY A 50 -13.34 8.32 0.61
N SER A 51 -13.87 7.10 0.43
CA SER A 51 -14.80 6.50 1.39
C SER A 51 -14.12 5.92 2.62
N PHE A 52 -12.81 5.66 2.57
CA PHE A 52 -12.07 5.19 3.74
C PHE A 52 -12.09 6.23 4.85
N GLU A 53 -12.06 5.77 6.11
CA GLU A 53 -11.77 6.65 7.23
C GLU A 53 -10.44 7.41 6.99
N ASN A 54 -10.39 8.67 7.44
CA ASN A 54 -9.31 9.59 7.09
C ASN A 54 -7.92 9.03 7.42
N SER A 55 -7.77 8.36 8.58
CA SER A 55 -6.50 7.77 8.97
C SER A 55 -6.04 6.67 8.00
N ILE A 56 -6.96 5.82 7.55
CA ILE A 56 -6.69 4.74 6.59
C ILE A 56 -6.35 5.34 5.22
N SER A 57 -7.13 6.34 4.75
CA SER A 57 -6.84 7.00 3.48
C SER A 57 -5.45 7.61 3.47
N GLN A 58 -5.06 8.33 4.52
CA GLN A 58 -3.73 8.94 4.62
C GLN A 58 -2.60 7.92 4.56
N ILE A 59 -2.75 6.79 5.24
CA ILE A 59 -1.76 5.70 5.22
C ILE A 59 -1.64 5.12 3.80
N LEU A 60 -2.78 4.82 3.17
CA LEU A 60 -2.83 4.25 1.83
C LEU A 60 -2.30 5.22 0.77
N ASP A 61 -2.67 6.50 0.83
CA ASP A 61 -2.22 7.53 -0.12
C ASP A 61 -0.71 7.77 -0.02
N THR A 62 -0.17 7.80 1.21
CA THR A 62 1.28 7.88 1.43
C THR A 62 1.98 6.67 0.82
N PHE A 63 1.46 5.47 1.07
CA PHE A 63 2.08 4.25 0.56
C PHE A 63 1.92 4.11 -0.95
N PHE A 64 0.85 4.64 -1.54
CA PHE A 64 0.72 4.74 -2.99
C PHE A 64 1.86 5.55 -3.60
N LEU A 65 2.22 6.69 -3.00
CA LEU A 65 3.36 7.48 -3.47
C LEU A 65 4.67 6.70 -3.34
N ASP A 66 4.87 5.95 -2.25
CA ASP A 66 6.04 5.07 -2.12
C ASP A 66 6.13 4.03 -3.25
N VAL A 67 4.99 3.45 -3.65
CA VAL A 67 4.93 2.47 -4.76
C VAL A 67 5.13 3.15 -6.12
N ASP A 68 4.60 4.35 -6.32
CA ASP A 68 4.74 5.12 -7.57
C ASP A 68 6.17 5.65 -7.76
N ASP A 69 6.87 5.99 -6.67
CA ASP A 69 8.27 6.42 -6.64
C ASP A 69 9.26 5.24 -6.69
N TYR A 70 8.79 4.00 -6.75
CA TYR A 70 9.67 2.84 -6.84
C TYR A 70 10.36 2.78 -8.21
N VAL A 71 11.68 2.59 -8.18
CA VAL A 71 12.50 2.37 -9.37
C VAL A 71 13.46 1.22 -9.11
N PRO A 72 13.51 0.19 -9.98
CA PRO A 72 14.50 -0.87 -9.88
C PRO A 72 15.93 -0.31 -9.81
N ASP A 73 16.80 -0.92 -9.02
CA ASP A 73 18.18 -0.42 -8.83
C ASP A 73 18.94 -0.23 -10.15
N GLU A 74 18.66 -1.07 -11.15
CA GLU A 74 19.26 -1.00 -12.50
C GLU A 74 18.87 0.26 -13.28
N LEU A 75 17.70 0.84 -12.98
CA LEU A 75 17.14 2.02 -13.64
C LEU A 75 17.22 3.27 -12.75
N ARG A 76 17.75 3.14 -11.53
CA ARG A 76 17.70 4.21 -10.54
C ARG A 76 18.75 5.28 -10.83
N ASP A 77 18.29 6.50 -11.07
CA ASP A 77 19.15 7.68 -11.04
C ASP A 77 19.54 7.99 -9.58
N GLY A 78 20.82 7.82 -9.25
CA GLY A 78 21.36 8.11 -7.91
C GLY A 78 21.27 9.58 -7.49
N THR A 79 20.93 10.50 -8.40
CA THR A 79 20.73 11.92 -8.11
C THR A 79 19.28 12.25 -7.77
N ASN A 80 18.32 11.39 -8.13
CA ASN A 80 16.91 11.57 -7.78
C ASN A 80 16.63 11.03 -6.37
N LYS A 81 16.42 11.95 -5.42
CA LYS A 81 16.15 11.62 -4.02
C LYS A 81 14.74 11.09 -3.75
N LEU A 82 13.83 11.21 -4.71
CA LEU A 82 12.46 10.71 -4.60
C LEU A 82 12.41 9.21 -4.86
N ASN A 83 13.23 8.71 -5.79
CA ASN A 83 13.22 7.31 -6.17
C ASN A 83 13.64 6.38 -5.03
N ILE A 84 12.80 5.38 -4.76
CA ILE A 84 13.11 4.32 -3.80
C ILE A 84 13.39 3.01 -4.52
N ASN A 85 14.30 2.22 -3.97
CA ASN A 85 14.57 0.88 -4.48
C ASN A 85 13.75 -0.18 -3.75
N GLU A 86 13.97 -1.44 -4.12
CA GLU A 86 13.24 -2.59 -3.57
C GLU A 86 13.40 -2.71 -2.05
N LYS A 87 14.62 -2.50 -1.52
CA LYS A 87 14.88 -2.61 -0.09
C LYS A 87 14.12 -1.54 0.70
N GLU A 88 14.08 -0.32 0.18
CA GLU A 88 13.39 0.80 0.79
C GLU A 88 11.87 0.60 0.71
N LEU A 89 11.36 0.16 -0.44
CA LEU A 89 9.95 -0.16 -0.62
C LEU A 89 9.50 -1.28 0.33
N LEU A 90 10.28 -2.36 0.46
CA LEU A 90 9.99 -3.46 1.40
C LEU A 90 9.95 -2.97 2.85
N LYS A 91 10.86 -2.07 3.25
CA LYS A 91 10.85 -1.47 4.59
C LYS A 91 9.60 -0.62 4.82
N ARG A 92 9.20 0.20 3.84
CA ARG A 92 8.00 1.04 3.93
C ARG A 92 6.73 0.19 3.94
N ALA A 93 6.67 -0.87 3.12
CA ALA A 93 5.57 -1.83 3.08
C ALA A 93 5.33 -2.50 4.44
N LYS A 94 6.39 -2.91 5.16
CA LYS A 94 6.29 -3.43 6.53
C LYS A 94 5.65 -2.42 7.49
N CYS A 95 6.16 -1.18 7.48
CA CYS A 95 5.63 -0.10 8.32
C CYS A 95 4.16 0.21 8.00
N THR A 96 3.79 0.21 6.71
CA THR A 96 2.42 0.40 6.26
C THR A 96 1.52 -0.74 6.75
N LEU A 97 1.97 -2.00 6.64
CA LEU A 97 1.22 -3.16 7.12
C LEU A 97 0.87 -3.03 8.60
N ASP A 98 1.87 -2.71 9.44
CA ASP A 98 1.68 -2.52 10.88
C ASP A 98 0.69 -1.38 11.17
N LYS A 99 0.81 -0.25 10.47
CA LYS A 99 -0.11 0.89 10.63
C LYS A 99 -1.54 0.54 10.28
N LEU A 100 -1.75 -0.17 9.16
CA LEU A 100 -3.09 -0.56 8.71
C LEU A 100 -3.73 -1.59 9.65
N GLN A 101 -2.98 -2.60 10.09
CA GLN A 101 -3.48 -3.59 11.05
C GLN A 101 -3.94 -2.95 12.37
N ASN A 102 -3.19 -1.96 12.86
CA ASN A 102 -3.56 -1.19 14.05
C ASN A 102 -4.86 -0.38 13.89
N GLN A 103 -5.24 0.03 12.67
CA GLN A 103 -6.52 0.73 12.45
C GLN A 103 -7.72 -0.22 12.57
N ILE A 104 -7.55 -1.49 12.20
CA ILE A 104 -8.68 -2.43 12.05
C ILE A 104 -8.89 -3.27 13.33
N ASN A 105 -8.00 -3.19 14.33
CA ASN A 105 -7.99 -4.07 15.52
C ASN A 105 -7.98 -5.56 15.12
N ILE A 106 -6.95 -5.98 14.37
CA ILE A 106 -6.62 -7.40 14.18
C ILE A 106 -5.41 -7.73 15.03
#